data_AF-A0A1B8V0F1-F1
#
_entry.id   AF-A0A1B8V0F1-F1
#
_cell.length_a   1.000
_cell.length_b   1.000
_cell.length_c   1.000
_cell.angle_alpha   90.00
_cell.angle_beta   90.00
_cell.angle_gamma   90.00
#
_symmetry.space_group_name_H-M   'P 1'
#
loop_
_entity.id
_entity.type
_entity.pdbx_description
1 polymer ?
#
loop_
_entity_poly.entity_id
_entity_poly.type
_entity_poly.pdbx_seq_one_letter_code
_entity_poly.pdbx_strand_id
1 'polypeptide(L)'
;MTLSVPLSSAWPSFRSLVCALFVALSLYALLHGAAGRLGQEVLPVEDFAADMLLVNQLHDEGYLLTGHYSRYGFNHPGPVFLYANALFEQVGAVFHLPRSSSWLLCALTFNFGFLLLASWCIARLFGQCLSATAVTVVLPIAILIGGNLVSAWMPYRLILPFAVFYLSILLVLCKGLRYLPLAMLMACVLNHGYISMPIATLPLLAVVTLVVLRRDGVQHDWSLRWLAVSLIIGALFFLPILLDVLLHADSNPLRVLRAQQALNGMETAKLAESLSYTLSFWNLAGALVVPATLFWLASNSNATSQRHQVLGHAALVAIVMSATFTLYHLKVPKPLYPFMGLYYLAIPATLGCLLIQAGLLSIAQRTLRRALTLCLGAAGAIWLASHPAPPLERNGEIGEIGGFLVSRYGHQVALDYSAQDEALWASTAGLLVYLKDHGVDACVARPEMDYLFSRKGVCAPGAVADVQLVKATACVADCLFTTATLALDRPPFSAEQRRIDYPACNLPRLDSSSVSADCEVTSSRSGLVTFGPYVQLPPGRYRIEIEFATSLARGTQAGQWDIAFDRGQGMLGKGELTGTDGTREVMSTEFTNDQRHEIEVRTYLYAQGSLTIHRVSLQRL
;
A
#
# COMPACT_ATOMS: atom_id res chain seq x y z
N MET A 1 -69.44 6.30 20.65
CA MET A 1 -68.05 5.83 20.88
C MET A 1 -67.11 6.71 20.08
N THR A 2 -66.53 7.73 20.71
CA THR A 2 -65.52 8.62 20.13
C THR A 2 -64.15 8.11 20.56
N LEU A 3 -63.41 7.49 19.63
CA LEU A 3 -62.04 7.04 19.83
C LEU A 3 -61.11 8.26 19.80
N SER A 4 -60.82 8.83 20.98
CA SER A 4 -59.73 9.80 21.15
C SER A 4 -58.40 9.04 21.16
N VAL A 5 -57.75 8.92 20.01
CA VAL A 5 -56.35 8.50 19.94
C VAL A 5 -55.51 9.64 20.52
N PRO A 6 -54.79 9.44 21.64
CA PRO A 6 -53.93 10.48 22.17
C PRO A 6 -52.78 10.68 21.17
N LEU A 7 -52.72 11.86 20.56
CA LEU A 7 -51.54 12.39 19.88
C LEU A 7 -50.44 12.61 20.93
N SER A 8 -49.89 11.54 21.49
CA SER A 8 -48.68 11.61 22.32
C SER A 8 -47.50 11.90 21.39
N SER A 9 -47.31 13.19 21.15
CA SER A 9 -46.09 13.88 20.71
C SER A 9 -45.03 12.98 20.07
N ALA A 10 -45.08 12.85 18.74
CA ALA A 10 -44.04 12.25 17.90
C ALA A 10 -42.73 13.09 17.86
N TRP A 11 -42.47 13.91 18.87
CA TRP A 11 -41.27 14.73 18.93
C TRP A 11 -40.11 13.85 19.36
N PRO A 12 -39.05 13.73 18.53
CA PRO A 12 -37.86 12.99 18.93
C PRO A 12 -37.32 13.60 20.22
N SER A 13 -36.95 12.73 21.16
CA SER A 13 -36.36 13.20 22.42
C SER A 13 -35.19 14.15 22.11
N PHE A 14 -34.99 15.19 22.92
CA PHE A 14 -33.87 16.14 22.76
C PHE A 14 -32.51 15.43 22.55
N ARG A 15 -32.32 14.23 23.12
CA ARG A 15 -31.13 13.39 22.92
C ARG A 15 -30.97 12.91 21.48
N SER A 16 -32.06 12.48 20.85
CA SER A 16 -32.09 12.03 19.46
C SER A 16 -31.79 13.19 18.51
N LEU A 17 -32.37 14.37 18.78
CA LEU A 17 -32.11 15.58 17.97
C LEU A 17 -30.63 15.99 18.02
N VAL A 18 -30.04 16.05 19.21
CA VAL A 18 -28.62 16.44 19.36
C VAL A 18 -27.70 15.39 18.73
N CYS A 19 -27.99 14.10 18.86
CA CYS A 19 -27.22 13.04 18.19
C CYS A 19 -27.31 13.16 16.66
N ALA A 20 -28.51 13.39 16.12
CA ALA A 20 -28.73 13.58 14.69
C ALA A 20 -28.01 14.82 14.16
N LEU A 21 -28.07 15.93 14.89
CA LEU A 21 -27.34 17.16 14.54
C LEU A 21 -25.83 16.93 14.51
N PHE A 22 -25.27 16.20 15.48
CA PHE A 22 -23.85 15.90 15.49
C PHE A 22 -23.43 15.00 14.33
N VAL A 23 -24.21 13.95 14.07
CA VAL A 23 -24.01 13.09 12.90
C VAL A 23 -24.04 13.92 11.62
N ALA A 24 -25.02 14.82 11.48
CA ALA A 24 -25.13 15.70 10.33
C ALA A 24 -23.94 16.67 10.22
N LEU A 25 -23.47 17.26 11.32
CA LEU A 25 -22.31 18.17 11.32
C LEU A 25 -21.00 17.44 11.00
N SER A 26 -20.78 16.24 11.56
CA SER A 26 -19.62 15.42 11.24
C SER A 26 -19.64 14.99 9.77
N LEU A 27 -20.80 14.56 9.27
CA LEU A 27 -20.98 14.23 7.86
C LEU A 27 -20.77 15.45 6.96
N TYR A 28 -21.29 16.63 7.35
CA TYR A 28 -21.08 17.87 6.62
C TYR A 28 -19.60 18.27 6.58
N ALA A 29 -18.88 18.24 7.70
CA ALA A 29 -17.46 18.59 7.73
C ALA A 29 -16.63 17.64 6.85
N LEU A 30 -16.95 16.34 6.90
CA LEU A 30 -16.34 15.32 6.07
C LEU A 30 -16.65 15.52 4.57
N LEU A 31 -17.91 15.76 4.24
CA LEU A 31 -18.35 16.06 2.87
C LEU A 31 -17.74 17.37 2.38
N HIS A 32 -17.63 18.40 3.21
CA HIS A 32 -17.02 19.67 2.85
C HIS A 32 -15.53 19.50 2.52
N GLY A 33 -14.79 18.73 3.33
CA GLY A 33 -13.40 18.35 3.03
C GLY A 33 -13.25 17.51 1.76
N ALA A 34 -14.29 16.77 1.37
CA ALA A 34 -14.35 16.00 0.13
C ALA A 34 -14.94 16.78 -1.06
N ALA A 35 -15.70 17.85 -0.84
CA ALA A 35 -16.54 18.50 -1.86
C ALA A 35 -15.71 19.10 -2.99
N GLY A 36 -14.53 19.64 -2.68
CA GLY A 36 -13.59 20.11 -3.70
C GLY A 36 -13.02 19.00 -4.60
N ARG A 37 -13.24 17.73 -4.27
CA ARG A 37 -12.72 16.54 -4.97
C ARG A 37 -13.80 15.74 -5.65
N LEU A 38 -14.97 15.66 -5.01
CA LEU A 38 -16.12 14.94 -5.56
C LEU A 38 -16.52 15.61 -6.88
N GLY A 39 -16.52 14.83 -7.95
CA GLY A 39 -16.80 15.31 -9.30
C GLY A 39 -15.57 15.82 -10.06
N GLN A 40 -14.40 15.93 -9.42
CA GLN A 40 -13.16 16.12 -10.17
C GLN A 40 -12.71 14.78 -10.74
N GLU A 41 -12.42 14.78 -12.04
CA GLU A 41 -11.72 13.67 -12.66
C GLU A 41 -10.26 13.71 -12.20
N VAL A 42 -9.92 12.74 -11.35
CA VAL A 42 -8.56 12.50 -10.92
C VAL A 42 -8.10 11.21 -11.55
N LEU A 43 -6.98 11.31 -12.29
CA LEU A 43 -6.27 10.16 -12.82
C LEU A 43 -5.49 9.49 -11.68
N PRO A 44 -5.84 8.26 -11.30
CA PRO A 44 -5.18 7.56 -10.21
C PRO A 44 -3.74 7.22 -10.60
N VAL A 45 -2.83 7.27 -9.64
CA VAL A 45 -1.43 6.81 -9.77
C VAL A 45 -1.02 6.04 -8.53
N GLU A 46 0.18 5.46 -8.54
CA GLU A 46 0.75 4.73 -7.41
C GLU A 46 -0.21 3.63 -6.89
N ASP A 47 -0.31 3.49 -5.56
CA ASP A 47 -1.10 2.48 -4.89
C ASP A 47 -2.59 2.57 -5.24
N PHE A 48 -3.07 3.79 -5.50
CA PHE A 48 -4.47 4.00 -5.87
C PHE A 48 -4.78 3.37 -7.23
N ALA A 49 -3.89 3.54 -8.21
CA ALA A 49 -4.06 2.92 -9.52
C ALA A 49 -3.91 1.40 -9.46
N ALA A 50 -2.92 0.89 -8.72
CA ALA A 50 -2.71 -0.55 -8.56
C ALA A 50 -3.95 -1.25 -7.98
N ASP A 51 -4.59 -0.65 -6.98
CA ASP A 51 -5.84 -1.20 -6.43
C ASP A 51 -7.00 -1.13 -7.43
N MET A 52 -7.07 -0.08 -8.25
CA MET A 52 -8.10 0.03 -9.30
C MET A 52 -7.93 -1.02 -10.40
N LEU A 53 -6.70 -1.45 -10.69
CA LEU A 53 -6.44 -2.58 -11.59
C LEU A 53 -6.94 -3.91 -11.01
N LEU A 54 -6.80 -4.13 -9.71
CA LEU A 54 -7.38 -5.30 -9.04
C LEU A 54 -8.92 -5.27 -9.05
N VAL A 55 -9.53 -4.09 -8.96
CA VAL A 55 -10.99 -3.95 -9.13
C VAL A 55 -11.41 -4.15 -10.59
N ASN A 56 -10.58 -3.78 -11.57
CA ASN A 56 -10.83 -4.16 -12.97
C ASN A 56 -10.87 -5.68 -13.12
N GLN A 57 -9.94 -6.40 -12.49
CA GLN A 57 -9.96 -7.86 -12.48
C GLN A 57 -11.26 -8.40 -11.87
N LEU A 58 -11.75 -7.82 -10.77
CA LEU A 58 -13.04 -8.20 -10.18
C LEU A 58 -14.21 -8.03 -11.16
N HIS A 59 -14.27 -6.92 -11.90
CA HIS A 59 -15.33 -6.70 -12.90
C HIS A 59 -15.23 -7.68 -14.07
N ASP A 60 -14.01 -7.97 -14.48
CA ASP A 60 -13.68 -8.83 -15.61
C ASP A 60 -13.93 -10.33 -15.33
N GLU A 61 -13.62 -10.78 -14.12
CA GLU A 61 -13.68 -12.20 -13.72
C GLU A 61 -14.94 -12.52 -12.88
N GLY A 62 -15.59 -11.50 -12.32
CA GLY A 62 -16.74 -11.64 -11.43
C GLY A 62 -16.38 -12.02 -9.99
N TYR A 63 -15.10 -12.24 -9.68
CA TYR A 63 -14.63 -12.50 -8.32
C TYR A 63 -13.20 -12.00 -8.11
N LEU A 64 -12.81 -11.82 -6.84
CA LEU A 64 -11.43 -11.54 -6.44
C LEU A 64 -11.15 -12.26 -5.11
N LEU A 65 -10.01 -12.94 -4.99
CA LEU A 65 -9.66 -13.73 -3.80
C LEU A 65 -8.58 -13.07 -2.92
N THR A 66 -7.96 -12.01 -3.43
CA THR A 66 -6.86 -11.29 -2.81
C THR A 66 -7.25 -9.86 -2.44
N GLY A 67 -6.45 -9.23 -1.59
CA GLY A 67 -6.55 -7.81 -1.24
C GLY A 67 -5.61 -6.95 -2.08
N HIS A 68 -5.35 -5.74 -1.60
CA HIS A 68 -4.42 -4.81 -2.24
C HIS A 68 -3.02 -5.39 -2.41
N TYR A 69 -2.26 -4.87 -3.38
CA TYR A 69 -0.93 -5.36 -3.71
C TYR A 69 0.10 -5.05 -2.60
N SER A 70 1.22 -5.79 -2.59
CA SER A 70 2.38 -5.54 -1.75
C SER A 70 3.64 -5.45 -2.62
N ARG A 71 4.54 -4.52 -2.30
CA ARG A 71 5.83 -4.35 -3.02
C ARG A 71 6.75 -5.57 -2.92
N TYR A 72 6.43 -6.54 -2.07
CA TYR A 72 7.18 -7.78 -1.88
C TYR A 72 6.69 -8.94 -2.76
N GLY A 73 5.98 -8.68 -3.86
CA GLY A 73 5.62 -9.71 -4.84
C GLY A 73 4.40 -10.56 -4.49
N PHE A 74 3.52 -10.05 -3.62
CA PHE A 74 2.28 -10.72 -3.22
C PHE A 74 1.15 -9.71 -3.04
N ASN A 75 -0.08 -10.18 -2.84
CA ASN A 75 -1.22 -9.36 -2.44
C ASN A 75 -1.56 -9.60 -0.97
N HIS A 76 -1.98 -8.59 -0.25
CA HIS A 76 -2.49 -8.77 1.11
C HIS A 76 -3.72 -9.69 1.11
N PRO A 77 -4.07 -10.32 2.26
CA PRO A 77 -5.31 -11.09 2.32
C PRO A 77 -6.49 -10.16 2.02
N GLY A 78 -7.58 -10.68 1.48
CA GLY A 78 -8.71 -9.87 1.03
C GLY A 78 -9.92 -10.74 0.70
N PRO A 79 -10.99 -10.18 0.10
CA PRO A 79 -10.98 -8.97 -0.75
C PRO A 79 -11.83 -7.79 -0.23
N VAL A 80 -12.17 -7.74 1.06
CA VAL A 80 -13.25 -6.89 1.61
C VAL A 80 -13.19 -5.42 1.20
N PHE A 81 -12.03 -4.76 1.27
CA PHE A 81 -11.92 -3.34 0.92
C PHE A 81 -12.10 -3.09 -0.59
N LEU A 82 -11.66 -4.02 -1.44
CA LEU A 82 -11.77 -3.91 -2.89
C LEU A 82 -13.20 -4.20 -3.38
N TYR A 83 -13.90 -5.16 -2.75
CA TYR A 83 -15.33 -5.38 -3.01
C TYR A 83 -16.18 -4.17 -2.61
N ALA A 84 -15.83 -3.52 -1.49
CA ALA A 84 -16.49 -2.29 -1.10
C ALA A 84 -16.27 -1.18 -2.14
N ASN A 85 -15.04 -1.00 -2.61
CA ASN A 85 -14.75 -0.01 -3.65
C ASN A 85 -15.53 -0.30 -4.95
N ALA A 86 -15.56 -1.55 -5.40
CA ALA A 86 -16.30 -1.97 -6.60
C ALA A 86 -17.82 -1.71 -6.48
N LEU A 87 -18.40 -1.98 -5.31
CA LEU A 87 -19.81 -1.63 -5.04
C LEU A 87 -20.04 -0.12 -5.16
N PHE A 88 -19.12 0.69 -4.65
CA PHE A 88 -19.24 2.14 -4.73
C PHE A 88 -18.98 2.69 -6.13
N GLU A 89 -18.19 2.03 -6.98
CA GLU A 89 -18.11 2.37 -8.41
C GLU A 89 -19.47 2.21 -9.09
N GLN A 90 -20.23 1.15 -8.76
CA GLN A 90 -21.59 0.96 -9.27
C GLN A 90 -22.55 2.04 -8.76
N VAL A 91 -22.47 2.38 -7.46
CA VAL A 91 -23.24 3.49 -6.88
C VAL A 91 -22.88 4.80 -7.57
N GLY A 92 -21.59 5.07 -7.76
CA GLY A 92 -21.10 6.27 -8.42
C GLY A 92 -21.53 6.38 -9.88
N ALA A 93 -21.57 5.26 -10.61
CA ALA A 93 -22.07 5.22 -11.98
C ALA A 93 -23.55 5.67 -12.07
N VAL A 94 -24.39 5.30 -11.09
CA VAL A 94 -25.80 5.76 -11.00
C VAL A 94 -25.88 7.28 -10.85
N PHE A 95 -24.90 7.90 -10.20
CA PHE A 95 -24.83 9.35 -9.98
C PHE A 95 -23.89 10.08 -10.96
N HIS A 96 -23.39 9.39 -12.01
CA HIS A 96 -22.41 9.92 -12.95
C HIS A 96 -21.15 10.50 -12.26
N LEU A 97 -20.73 9.92 -11.13
CA LEU A 97 -19.50 10.31 -10.45
C LEU A 97 -18.29 9.73 -11.18
N PRO A 98 -17.18 10.48 -11.31
CA PRO A 98 -15.91 9.91 -11.72
C PRO A 98 -15.54 8.72 -10.84
N ARG A 99 -14.88 7.73 -11.43
CA ARG A 99 -14.51 6.49 -10.74
C ARG A 99 -13.70 6.74 -9.47
N SER A 100 -12.73 7.65 -9.52
CA SER A 100 -11.94 8.06 -8.35
C SER A 100 -12.79 8.73 -7.25
N SER A 101 -13.79 9.55 -7.63
CA SER A 101 -14.75 10.13 -6.67
C SER A 101 -15.58 9.05 -5.96
N SER A 102 -15.91 7.97 -6.66
CA SER A 102 -16.65 6.83 -6.09
C SER A 102 -15.85 6.12 -4.99
N TRP A 103 -14.54 5.98 -5.18
CA TRP A 103 -13.65 5.41 -4.16
C TRP A 103 -13.48 6.32 -2.95
N LEU A 104 -13.38 7.63 -3.15
CA LEU A 104 -13.38 8.59 -2.04
C LEU A 104 -14.68 8.51 -1.25
N LEU A 105 -15.82 8.38 -1.94
CA LEU A 105 -17.13 8.20 -1.30
C LEU A 105 -17.19 6.87 -0.52
N CYS A 106 -16.61 5.80 -1.05
CA CYS A 106 -16.45 4.53 -0.33
C CYS A 106 -15.63 4.72 0.95
N ALA A 107 -14.43 5.30 0.84
CA ALA A 107 -13.52 5.52 1.97
C ALA A 107 -14.20 6.37 3.05
N LEU A 108 -14.88 7.43 2.63
CA LEU A 108 -15.63 8.32 3.52
C LEU A 108 -16.77 7.59 4.24
N THR A 109 -17.54 6.79 3.51
CA THR A 109 -18.67 6.04 4.07
C THR A 109 -18.19 4.98 5.06
N PHE A 110 -17.11 4.27 4.73
CA PHE A 110 -16.50 3.28 5.62
C PHE A 110 -15.97 3.93 6.90
N ASN A 111 -15.18 4.99 6.76
CA ASN A 111 -14.59 5.68 7.90
C ASN A 111 -15.68 6.29 8.79
N PHE A 112 -16.71 6.89 8.20
CA PHE A 112 -17.87 7.37 8.95
C PHE A 112 -18.60 6.23 9.68
N GLY A 113 -18.84 5.10 9.02
CA GLY A 113 -19.43 3.91 9.63
C GLY A 113 -18.63 3.40 10.83
N PHE A 114 -17.29 3.33 10.71
CA PHE A 114 -16.42 2.94 11.81
C PHE A 114 -16.39 3.95 12.95
N LEU A 115 -16.45 5.26 12.68
CA LEU A 115 -16.58 6.28 13.71
C LEU A 115 -17.88 6.09 14.51
N LEU A 116 -19.01 5.87 13.83
CA LEU A 116 -20.29 5.59 14.49
C LEU A 116 -20.23 4.31 15.33
N LEU A 117 -19.58 3.27 14.81
CA LEU A 117 -19.43 2.01 15.52
C LEU A 117 -18.51 2.15 16.74
N ALA A 118 -17.43 2.92 16.65
CA ALA A 118 -16.56 3.27 17.77
C ALA A 118 -17.34 4.04 18.85
N SER A 119 -18.14 5.03 18.46
CA SER A 119 -19.01 5.78 19.37
C SER A 119 -20.02 4.86 20.07
N TRP A 120 -20.62 3.92 19.32
CA TRP A 120 -21.51 2.92 19.90
C TRP A 120 -20.78 2.03 20.91
N CYS A 121 -19.57 1.56 20.60
CA CYS A 121 -18.79 0.73 21.52
C CYS A 121 -18.46 1.49 22.81
N ILE A 122 -18.01 2.74 22.73
CA ILE A 122 -17.73 3.59 23.88
C ILE A 122 -18.99 3.77 24.73
N ALA A 123 -20.13 4.12 24.12
CA ALA A 123 -21.39 4.26 24.85
C ALA A 123 -21.73 2.97 25.64
N ARG A 124 -21.58 1.80 25.00
CA ARG A 124 -21.88 0.50 25.62
C ARG A 124 -20.92 0.14 26.75
N LEU A 125 -19.63 0.46 26.65
CA LEU A 125 -18.65 0.25 27.74
C LEU A 125 -19.08 0.96 29.02
N PHE A 126 -19.61 2.19 28.90
CA PHE A 126 -20.08 3.00 30.02
C PHE A 126 -21.57 2.82 30.36
N GLY A 127 -22.24 1.80 29.80
CA GLY A 127 -23.64 1.48 30.11
C GLY A 127 -24.66 2.47 29.56
N GLN A 128 -24.30 3.21 28.52
CA GLN A 128 -25.14 4.23 27.89
C GLN A 128 -25.68 3.75 26.54
N CYS A 129 -26.79 4.37 26.11
CA CYS A 129 -27.18 4.36 24.71
C CYS A 129 -26.26 5.30 23.92
N LEU A 130 -26.23 5.13 22.59
CA LEU A 130 -25.54 6.08 21.71
C LEU A 130 -26.01 7.50 22.05
N SER A 131 -25.05 8.39 22.28
CA SER A 131 -25.32 9.75 22.73
C SER A 131 -24.39 10.71 22.01
N ALA A 132 -24.78 11.98 21.96
CA ALA A 132 -23.93 13.05 21.44
C ALA A 132 -22.55 13.05 22.09
N THR A 133 -22.45 12.75 23.39
CA THR A 133 -21.17 12.62 24.09
C THR A 133 -20.29 11.52 23.50
N ALA A 134 -20.86 10.36 23.19
CA ALA A 134 -20.11 9.26 22.58
C ALA A 134 -19.69 9.56 21.13
N VAL A 135 -20.47 10.37 20.39
CA VAL A 135 -20.11 10.84 19.04
C VAL A 135 -18.99 11.87 19.12
N THR A 136 -19.13 12.88 19.97
CA THR A 136 -18.12 13.92 20.20
C THR A 136 -16.78 13.33 20.64
N VAL A 137 -16.80 12.34 21.52
CA VAL A 137 -15.58 11.77 22.09
C VAL A 137 -14.72 11.03 21.07
N VAL A 138 -15.25 10.65 19.90
CA VAL A 138 -14.47 9.99 18.84
C VAL A 138 -13.82 11.01 17.88
N LEU A 139 -14.26 12.28 17.91
CA LEU A 139 -13.66 13.35 17.09
C LEU A 139 -12.14 13.51 17.26
N PRO A 140 -11.53 13.29 18.44
CA PRO A 140 -10.07 13.30 18.55
C PRO A 140 -9.35 12.27 17.68
N ILE A 141 -9.94 11.09 17.44
CA ILE A 141 -9.39 10.13 16.46
C ILE A 141 -9.44 10.74 15.06
N ALA A 142 -10.56 11.35 14.70
CA ALA A 142 -10.72 12.04 13.43
C ALA A 142 -9.73 13.20 13.26
N ILE A 143 -9.51 14.00 14.32
CA ILE A 143 -8.53 15.11 14.37
C ILE A 143 -7.10 14.60 14.11
N LEU A 144 -6.71 13.49 14.74
CA LEU A 144 -5.37 12.90 14.58
C LEU A 144 -5.13 12.36 13.17
N ILE A 145 -6.16 11.80 12.54
CA ILE A 145 -6.09 11.34 11.15
C ILE A 145 -6.13 12.55 10.20
N GLY A 146 -6.84 13.61 10.59
CA GLY A 146 -7.02 14.84 9.82
C GLY A 146 -7.75 14.57 8.50
N GLY A 147 -7.34 15.25 7.45
CA GLY A 147 -7.91 15.06 6.13
C GLY A 147 -7.75 13.64 5.57
N ASN A 148 -6.81 12.83 6.07
CA ASN A 148 -6.62 11.45 5.60
C ASN A 148 -7.82 10.53 5.88
N LEU A 149 -8.84 10.99 6.60
CA LEU A 149 -10.13 10.32 6.74
C LEU A 149 -10.86 10.09 5.42
N VAL A 150 -10.53 10.83 4.36
CA VAL A 150 -11.09 10.60 3.03
C VAL A 150 -10.13 9.83 2.12
N SER A 151 -8.95 9.44 2.61
CA SER A 151 -7.95 8.74 1.81
C SER A 151 -8.41 7.34 1.47
N ALA A 152 -8.33 6.99 0.18
CA ALA A 152 -8.52 5.63 -0.29
C ALA A 152 -7.30 4.73 -0.01
N TRP A 153 -6.16 5.31 0.42
CA TRP A 153 -4.92 4.59 0.68
C TRP A 153 -5.04 3.67 1.91
N MET A 154 -4.66 2.41 1.75
CA MET A 154 -4.95 1.35 2.72
C MET A 154 -4.43 1.64 4.14
N PRO A 155 -3.18 2.11 4.35
CA PRO A 155 -2.67 2.42 5.69
C PRO A 155 -3.56 3.34 6.53
N TYR A 156 -4.21 4.35 5.91
CA TYR A 156 -5.16 5.22 6.61
C TYR A 156 -6.52 4.54 6.85
N ARG A 157 -7.00 3.72 5.90
CA ARG A 157 -8.25 2.96 6.03
C ARG A 157 -8.24 1.96 7.18
N LEU A 158 -7.07 1.55 7.66
CA LEU A 158 -6.93 0.58 8.74
C LEU A 158 -7.02 1.19 10.15
N ILE A 159 -6.87 2.51 10.30
CA ILE A 159 -6.83 3.16 11.62
C ILE A 159 -8.17 2.97 12.36
N LEU A 160 -9.29 3.32 11.72
CA LEU A 160 -10.60 3.25 12.34
C LEU A 160 -11.11 1.82 12.62
N PRO A 161 -11.00 0.84 11.71
CA PRO A 161 -11.35 -0.54 12.05
C PRO A 161 -10.45 -1.09 13.17
N PHE A 162 -9.19 -0.67 13.29
CA PHE A 162 -8.33 -1.05 14.42
C PHE A 162 -8.80 -0.44 15.74
N ALA A 163 -9.27 0.82 15.74
CA ALA A 163 -9.90 1.44 16.89
C ALA A 163 -11.17 0.68 17.34
N VAL A 164 -12.02 0.30 16.38
CA VAL A 164 -13.24 -0.47 16.68
C VAL A 164 -12.88 -1.88 17.18
N PHE A 165 -11.87 -2.54 16.60
CA PHE A 165 -11.36 -3.82 17.09
C PHE A 165 -10.93 -3.70 18.56
N TYR A 166 -10.09 -2.72 18.89
CA TYR A 166 -9.66 -2.48 20.27
C TYR A 166 -10.83 -2.26 21.22
N LEU A 167 -11.82 -1.43 20.85
CA LEU A 167 -13.02 -1.21 21.66
C LEU A 167 -13.90 -2.47 21.80
N SER A 168 -13.98 -3.28 20.75
CA SER A 168 -14.74 -4.53 20.77
C SER A 168 -14.10 -5.58 21.70
N ILE A 169 -12.76 -5.63 21.76
CA ILE A 169 -12.02 -6.44 22.75
C ILE A 169 -12.39 -6.00 24.17
N LEU A 170 -12.44 -4.69 24.43
CA LEU A 170 -12.86 -4.17 25.74
C LEU A 170 -14.31 -4.52 26.05
N LEU A 171 -15.21 -4.51 25.06
CA LEU A 171 -16.59 -4.95 25.25
C LEU A 171 -16.67 -6.43 25.61
N VAL A 172 -15.88 -7.29 24.96
CA VAL A 172 -15.81 -8.72 25.32
C VAL A 172 -15.33 -8.88 26.77
N LEU A 173 -14.22 -8.23 27.14
CA LEU A 173 -13.69 -8.26 28.51
C LEU A 173 -14.70 -7.73 29.55
N CYS A 174 -15.35 -6.60 29.28
CA CYS A 174 -16.19 -5.93 30.28
C CYS A 174 -17.64 -6.42 30.30
N LYS A 175 -18.15 -6.97 29.19
CA LYS A 175 -19.58 -7.22 28.99
C LYS A 175 -19.90 -8.60 28.40
N GLY A 176 -18.90 -9.47 28.24
CA GLY A 176 -19.06 -10.89 27.92
C GLY A 176 -19.05 -11.22 26.42
N LEU A 177 -19.19 -12.52 26.12
CA LEU A 177 -19.01 -13.10 24.78
C LEU A 177 -20.02 -12.63 23.72
N ARG A 178 -21.12 -11.99 24.11
CA ARG A 178 -22.09 -11.43 23.15
C ARG A 178 -21.51 -10.41 22.17
N TYR A 179 -20.35 -9.83 22.50
CA TYR A 179 -19.63 -8.89 21.63
C TYR A 179 -18.51 -9.55 20.81
N LEU A 180 -18.28 -10.85 20.99
CA LEU A 180 -17.26 -11.59 20.25
C LEU A 180 -17.50 -11.58 18.73
N PRO A 181 -18.75 -11.63 18.20
CA PRO A 181 -18.97 -11.53 16.76
C PRO A 181 -18.44 -10.23 16.16
N LEU A 182 -18.62 -9.10 16.86
CA LEU A 182 -18.08 -7.82 16.41
C LEU A 182 -16.55 -7.82 16.45
N ALA A 183 -15.94 -8.35 17.50
CA ALA A 183 -14.49 -8.42 17.61
C ALA A 183 -13.86 -9.32 16.53
N MET A 184 -14.50 -10.45 16.25
CA MET A 184 -14.11 -11.32 15.14
C MET A 184 -14.27 -10.62 13.79
N LEU A 185 -15.41 -9.98 13.53
CA LEU A 185 -15.65 -9.24 12.30
C LEU A 185 -14.56 -8.19 12.05
N MET A 186 -14.19 -7.40 13.07
CA MET A 186 -13.14 -6.40 12.93
C MET A 186 -11.75 -7.01 12.77
N ALA A 187 -11.44 -8.12 13.46
CA ALA A 187 -10.20 -8.85 13.23
C ALA A 187 -10.11 -9.35 11.78
N CYS A 188 -11.21 -9.89 11.25
CA CYS A 188 -11.29 -10.36 9.86
C CYS A 188 -11.15 -9.23 8.84
N VAL A 189 -11.82 -8.08 9.05
CA VAL A 189 -11.66 -6.87 8.22
C VAL A 189 -10.20 -6.40 8.21
N LEU A 190 -9.55 -6.35 9.38
CA LEU A 190 -8.14 -5.96 9.49
C LEU A 190 -7.20 -6.96 8.80
N ASN A 191 -7.45 -8.26 8.95
CA ASN A 191 -6.66 -9.31 8.30
C ASN A 191 -6.77 -9.23 6.77
N HIS A 192 -7.95 -8.86 6.25
CA HIS A 192 -8.19 -8.54 4.82
C HIS A 192 -7.62 -7.19 4.38
N GLY A 193 -7.08 -6.43 5.33
CA GLY A 193 -6.53 -5.11 5.09
C GLY A 193 -5.02 -5.10 5.07
N TYR A 194 -4.35 -5.99 5.81
CA TYR A 194 -2.88 -6.01 5.89
C TYR A 194 -2.37 -7.35 6.46
N ILE A 195 -1.28 -7.86 5.89
CA ILE A 195 -0.83 -9.26 6.13
C ILE A 195 -0.33 -9.51 7.55
N SER A 196 0.14 -8.47 8.25
CA SER A 196 0.63 -8.62 9.62
C SER A 196 -0.47 -8.53 10.69
N MET A 197 -1.69 -8.14 10.32
CA MET A 197 -2.81 -7.99 11.24
C MET A 197 -3.20 -9.26 12.00
N PRO A 198 -3.07 -10.48 11.45
CA PRO A 198 -3.32 -11.71 12.21
C PRO A 198 -2.48 -11.80 13.49
N ILE A 199 -1.24 -11.29 13.47
CA ILE A 199 -0.34 -11.27 14.64
C ILE A 199 -0.87 -10.32 15.72
N ALA A 200 -1.40 -9.17 15.31
CA ALA A 200 -1.92 -8.15 16.23
C ALA A 200 -3.33 -8.45 16.76
N THR A 201 -4.15 -9.18 15.99
CA THR A 201 -5.58 -9.37 16.29
C THR A 201 -5.92 -10.73 16.89
N LEU A 202 -5.48 -11.84 16.27
CA LEU A 202 -5.95 -13.18 16.61
C LEU A 202 -5.46 -13.69 17.98
N PRO A 203 -4.17 -13.54 18.36
CA PRO A 203 -3.71 -13.94 19.69
C PRO A 203 -4.44 -13.20 20.81
N LEU A 204 -4.62 -11.89 20.66
CA LEU A 204 -5.34 -11.07 21.64
C LEU A 204 -6.80 -11.50 21.75
N LEU A 205 -7.48 -11.70 20.62
CA LEU A 205 -8.86 -12.17 20.57
C LEU A 205 -9.01 -13.54 21.26
N ALA A 206 -8.09 -14.47 21.00
CA ALA A 206 -8.07 -15.79 21.62
C ALA A 206 -7.88 -15.69 23.14
N VAL A 207 -6.89 -14.94 23.62
CA VAL A 207 -6.62 -14.75 25.06
C VAL A 207 -7.83 -14.13 25.76
N VAL A 208 -8.40 -13.06 25.20
CA VAL A 208 -9.58 -12.38 25.77
C VAL A 208 -10.78 -13.31 25.83
N THR A 209 -11.00 -14.10 24.78
CA THR A 209 -12.08 -15.11 24.74
C THR A 209 -11.88 -16.15 25.84
N LEU A 210 -10.66 -16.67 26.01
CA LEU A 210 -10.34 -17.64 27.06
C LEU A 210 -10.50 -17.06 28.48
N VAL A 211 -10.07 -15.80 28.70
CA VAL A 211 -10.25 -15.11 29.97
C VAL A 211 -11.74 -14.99 30.32
N VAL A 212 -12.58 -14.58 29.37
CA VAL A 212 -14.02 -14.43 29.60
C VAL A 212 -14.69 -15.79 29.79
N LEU A 213 -14.32 -16.82 29.02
CA LEU A 213 -14.82 -18.18 29.21
C LEU A 213 -14.47 -18.75 30.58
N ARG A 214 -13.26 -18.48 31.10
CA ARG A 214 -12.86 -18.89 32.45
C ARG A 214 -13.59 -18.13 33.54
N ARG A 215 -13.85 -16.83 33.36
CA ARG A 215 -14.55 -15.99 34.33
C ARG A 215 -16.04 -16.32 34.42
N ASP A 216 -16.70 -16.43 33.28
CA ASP A 216 -18.16 -16.54 33.20
C ASP A 216 -18.64 -18.00 33.13
N GLY A 217 -17.73 -18.94 32.87
CA GLY A 217 -18.05 -20.35 32.64
C GLY A 217 -18.70 -20.61 31.27
N VAL A 218 -18.66 -21.86 30.80
CA VAL A 218 -19.30 -22.30 29.54
C VAL A 218 -20.78 -22.67 29.77
N GLN A 219 -21.32 -22.48 30.98
CA GLN A 219 -22.55 -23.12 31.44
C GLN A 219 -23.88 -22.58 30.84
N HIS A 220 -23.84 -21.71 29.84
CA HIS A 220 -25.05 -21.18 29.19
C HIS A 220 -25.00 -21.37 27.67
N ASP A 221 -26.05 -21.98 27.12
CA ASP A 221 -26.29 -22.15 25.66
C ASP A 221 -26.05 -20.88 24.85
N TRP A 222 -26.29 -19.71 25.47
CA TRP A 222 -26.06 -18.40 24.87
C TRP A 222 -24.59 -18.12 24.54
N SER A 223 -23.64 -18.57 25.37
CA SER A 223 -22.20 -18.38 25.11
C SER A 223 -21.74 -19.16 23.87
N LEU A 224 -22.25 -20.39 23.71
CA LEU A 224 -21.97 -21.23 22.54
C LEU A 224 -22.53 -20.62 21.25
N ARG A 225 -23.71 -20.00 21.29
CA ARG A 225 -24.29 -19.30 20.13
C ARG A 225 -23.37 -18.18 19.63
N TRP A 226 -22.86 -17.33 20.53
CA TRP A 226 -21.98 -16.23 20.12
C TRP A 226 -20.63 -16.71 19.61
N LEU A 227 -20.07 -17.77 20.20
CA LEU A 227 -18.88 -18.44 19.68
C LEU A 227 -19.12 -18.98 18.27
N ALA A 228 -20.24 -19.67 18.04
CA ALA A 228 -20.61 -20.22 16.73
C ALA A 228 -20.76 -19.10 15.68
N VAL A 229 -21.44 -17.99 16.01
CA VAL A 229 -21.55 -16.84 15.10
C VAL A 229 -20.17 -16.26 14.77
N SER A 230 -19.29 -16.09 15.76
CA SER A 230 -17.91 -15.66 15.53
C SER A 230 -17.15 -16.63 14.62
N LEU A 231 -17.26 -17.94 14.84
CA LEU A 231 -16.62 -18.94 13.99
C LEU A 231 -17.13 -18.89 12.55
N ILE A 232 -18.43 -18.69 12.34
CA ILE A 232 -19.02 -18.51 11.01
C ILE A 232 -18.45 -17.26 10.33
N ILE A 233 -18.38 -16.13 11.03
CA ILE A 233 -17.77 -14.90 10.49
C ILE A 233 -16.31 -15.15 10.11
N GLY A 234 -15.54 -15.80 10.99
CA GLY A 234 -14.15 -16.16 10.72
C GLY A 234 -14.00 -17.06 9.50
N ALA A 235 -14.83 -18.09 9.39
CA ALA A 235 -14.83 -19.02 8.26
C ALA A 235 -15.17 -18.32 6.94
N LEU A 236 -16.17 -17.43 6.92
CA LEU A 236 -16.55 -16.66 5.73
C LEU A 236 -15.40 -15.79 5.21
N PHE A 237 -14.66 -15.13 6.10
CA PHE A 237 -13.50 -14.32 5.71
C PHE A 237 -12.25 -15.16 5.41
N PHE A 238 -12.15 -16.37 5.95
CA PHE A 238 -11.07 -17.29 5.58
C PHE A 238 -11.30 -17.94 4.21
N LEU A 239 -12.55 -18.03 3.76
CA LEU A 239 -12.92 -18.71 2.52
C LEU A 239 -12.15 -18.21 1.27
N PRO A 240 -11.99 -16.89 1.00
CA PRO A 240 -11.22 -16.44 -0.17
C PRO A 240 -9.77 -16.91 -0.16
N ILE A 241 -9.14 -16.91 1.02
CA ILE A 241 -7.75 -17.38 1.20
C ILE A 241 -7.66 -18.88 0.92
N LEU A 242 -8.62 -19.65 1.45
CA LEU A 242 -8.69 -21.09 1.20
C LEU A 242 -8.92 -21.39 -0.29
N LEU A 243 -9.87 -20.69 -0.92
CA LEU A 243 -10.16 -20.86 -2.35
C LEU A 243 -8.95 -20.51 -3.21
N ASP A 244 -8.18 -19.49 -2.84
CA ASP A 244 -6.98 -19.12 -3.59
C ASP A 244 -5.92 -20.24 -3.56
N VAL A 245 -5.72 -20.89 -2.41
CA VAL A 245 -4.84 -22.06 -2.28
C VAL A 245 -5.33 -23.25 -3.11
N LEU A 246 -6.65 -23.45 -3.18
CA LEU A 246 -7.25 -24.59 -3.89
C LEU A 246 -7.30 -24.39 -5.41
N LEU A 247 -7.47 -23.16 -5.88
CA LEU A 247 -7.70 -22.85 -7.29
C LEU A 247 -6.43 -22.47 -8.05
N HIS A 248 -5.36 -22.04 -7.36
CA HIS A 248 -4.15 -21.55 -8.00
C HIS A 248 -2.90 -22.30 -7.53
N ALA A 249 -2.14 -22.85 -8.49
CA ALA A 249 -0.86 -23.50 -8.21
C ALA A 249 0.15 -22.51 -7.60
N ASP A 250 0.17 -21.27 -8.10
CA ASP A 250 0.92 -20.15 -7.54
C ASP A 250 0.01 -19.25 -6.69
N SER A 251 -0.56 -19.82 -5.65
CA SER A 251 -1.46 -19.10 -4.74
C SER A 251 -0.74 -17.99 -3.97
N ASN A 252 -1.50 -16.96 -3.60
CA ASN A 252 -1.01 -15.81 -2.87
C ASN A 252 -0.41 -16.17 -1.49
N PRO A 253 -0.96 -17.12 -0.70
CA PRO A 253 -0.28 -17.59 0.51
C PRO A 253 1.11 -18.19 0.27
N LEU A 254 1.32 -18.91 -0.85
CA LEU A 254 2.66 -19.39 -1.22
C LEU A 254 3.59 -18.21 -1.55
N ARG A 255 3.10 -17.19 -2.26
CA ARG A 255 3.86 -15.96 -2.54
C ARG A 255 4.26 -15.23 -1.25
N VAL A 256 3.36 -15.12 -0.27
CA VAL A 256 3.66 -14.56 1.06
C VAL A 256 4.78 -15.35 1.76
N LEU A 257 4.76 -16.68 1.69
CA LEU A 257 5.81 -17.52 2.28
C LEU A 257 7.16 -17.32 1.58
N ARG A 258 7.18 -17.25 0.25
CA ARG A 258 8.41 -16.97 -0.52
C ARG A 258 8.95 -15.58 -0.22
N ALA A 259 8.07 -14.57 -0.14
CA ALA A 259 8.45 -13.23 0.25
C ALA A 259 9.09 -13.24 1.63
N GLN A 260 8.45 -13.85 2.63
CA GLN A 260 9.01 -13.99 3.98
C GLN A 260 10.38 -14.68 3.98
N GLN A 261 10.59 -15.70 3.14
CA GLN A 261 11.88 -16.36 2.99
C GLN A 261 12.94 -15.42 2.40
N ALA A 262 12.57 -14.62 1.38
CA ALA A 262 13.46 -13.61 0.80
C ALA A 262 13.82 -12.49 1.80
N LEU A 263 12.92 -12.18 2.74
CA LEU A 263 13.21 -11.22 3.82
C LEU A 263 14.15 -11.80 4.90
N ASN A 264 14.30 -13.12 5.00
CA ASN A 264 15.17 -13.74 5.99
C ASN A 264 16.64 -13.45 5.67
N GLY A 265 17.34 -12.81 6.60
CA GLY A 265 18.76 -12.44 6.46
C GLY A 265 18.99 -10.95 6.19
N MET A 266 17.94 -10.17 5.92
CA MET A 266 18.04 -8.72 5.89
C MET A 266 18.27 -8.13 7.30
N GLU A 267 18.89 -6.96 7.36
CA GLU A 267 19.06 -6.23 8.62
C GLU A 267 17.69 -5.86 9.20
N THR A 268 17.43 -6.32 10.44
CA THR A 268 16.19 -6.00 11.15
C THR A 268 16.42 -4.91 12.19
N ALA A 269 15.32 -4.27 12.62
CA ALA A 269 15.39 -3.26 13.66
C ALA A 269 15.82 -3.85 15.02
N LYS A 270 16.63 -3.10 15.77
CA LYS A 270 16.98 -3.44 17.16
C LYS A 270 15.81 -3.10 18.10
N LEU A 271 15.85 -3.59 19.34
CA LEU A 271 14.83 -3.29 20.34
C LEU A 271 14.66 -1.80 20.61
N ALA A 272 15.78 -1.06 20.72
CA ALA A 272 15.74 0.38 20.93
C ALA A 272 15.07 1.12 19.75
N GLU A 273 15.37 0.72 18.52
CA GLU A 273 14.77 1.30 17.30
C GLU A 273 13.28 0.97 17.20
N SER A 274 12.90 -0.29 17.46
CA SER A 274 11.49 -0.73 17.46
C SER A 274 10.66 -0.06 18.56
N LEU A 275 11.25 0.14 19.74
CA LEU A 275 10.63 0.87 20.83
C LEU A 275 10.47 2.35 20.48
N SER A 276 11.52 2.99 19.95
CA SER A 276 11.47 4.38 19.48
C SER A 276 10.39 4.56 18.41
N TYR A 277 10.31 3.66 17.44
CA TYR A 277 9.28 3.62 16.41
C TYR A 277 7.87 3.53 17.03
N THR A 278 7.66 2.62 17.99
CA THR A 278 6.37 2.49 18.70
C THR A 278 6.02 3.74 19.50
N LEU A 279 6.99 4.32 20.20
CA LEU A 279 6.81 5.55 20.99
C LEU A 279 6.52 6.77 20.11
N SER A 280 6.98 6.79 18.86
CA SER A 280 6.66 7.88 17.92
C SER A 280 5.14 8.06 17.72
N PHE A 281 4.38 6.96 17.69
CA PHE A 281 2.91 7.00 17.58
C PHE A 281 2.24 7.47 18.87
N TRP A 282 2.79 7.09 20.03
CA TRP A 282 2.36 7.63 21.32
C TRP A 282 2.63 9.12 21.44
N ASN A 283 3.77 9.61 20.93
CA ASN A 283 4.11 11.02 20.90
C ASN A 283 3.16 11.82 20.00
N LEU A 284 2.85 11.30 18.81
CA LEU A 284 1.86 11.92 17.90
C LEU A 284 0.49 12.06 18.56
N ALA A 285 0.05 11.05 19.32
CA ALA A 285 -1.19 11.08 20.08
C ALA A 285 -1.06 11.73 21.47
N GLY A 286 0.14 12.14 21.88
CA GLY A 286 0.43 12.66 23.22
C GLY A 286 -0.35 13.94 23.54
N ALA A 287 -0.55 14.78 22.51
CA ALA A 287 -1.39 15.98 22.59
C ALA A 287 -2.85 15.68 22.95
N LEU A 288 -3.32 14.44 22.75
CA LEU A 288 -4.63 13.99 23.16
C LEU A 288 -4.61 13.27 24.51
N VAL A 289 -3.69 12.31 24.68
CA VAL A 289 -3.67 11.41 25.84
C VAL A 289 -3.31 12.17 27.12
N VAL A 290 -2.34 13.09 27.08
CA VAL A 290 -1.88 13.82 28.27
C VAL A 290 -2.98 14.73 28.83
N PRO A 291 -3.62 15.63 28.02
CA PRO A 291 -4.73 16.44 28.52
C PRO A 291 -5.94 15.61 28.95
N ALA A 292 -6.24 14.52 28.24
CA ALA A 292 -7.34 13.63 28.61
C ALA A 292 -7.11 12.96 29.97
N THR A 293 -5.87 12.56 30.26
CA THR A 293 -5.48 11.98 31.54
C THR A 293 -5.62 13.00 32.67
N LEU A 294 -5.10 14.21 32.47
CA LEU A 294 -5.22 15.29 33.44
C LEU A 294 -6.69 15.68 33.69
N PHE A 295 -7.49 15.78 32.63
CA PHE A 295 -8.93 16.06 32.73
C PHE A 295 -9.67 14.97 33.50
N TRP A 296 -9.35 13.71 33.23
CA TRP A 296 -9.92 12.60 33.97
C TRP A 296 -9.53 12.68 35.45
N LEU A 297 -8.24 12.82 35.78
CA LEU A 297 -7.76 12.93 37.16
C LEU A 297 -8.43 14.08 37.92
N ALA A 298 -8.54 15.26 37.29
CA ALA A 298 -9.17 16.44 37.88
C ALA A 298 -10.67 16.27 38.15
N SER A 299 -11.35 15.41 37.38
CA SER A 299 -12.79 15.15 37.52
C SER A 299 -13.10 13.94 38.41
N ASN A 300 -12.09 13.22 38.91
CA ASN A 300 -12.21 11.86 39.44
C ASN A 300 -12.65 11.72 40.91
N SER A 301 -13.15 12.77 41.57
CA SER A 301 -13.50 12.69 43.00
C SER A 301 -14.63 11.73 43.35
N ASN A 302 -15.45 11.31 42.37
CA ASN A 302 -16.64 10.46 42.55
C ASN A 302 -16.79 9.33 41.51
N ALA A 303 -15.71 8.85 40.90
CA ALA A 303 -15.84 7.84 39.86
C ALA A 303 -16.30 6.47 40.41
N THR A 304 -17.27 5.87 39.73
CA THR A 304 -17.76 4.52 40.05
C THR A 304 -16.71 3.46 39.75
N SER A 305 -16.67 2.37 40.52
CA SER A 305 -15.78 1.21 40.31
C SER A 305 -15.77 0.69 38.86
N GLN A 306 -16.93 0.70 38.19
CA GLN A 306 -17.05 0.28 36.79
C GLN A 306 -16.17 1.12 35.83
N ARG A 307 -16.02 2.43 36.07
CA ARG A 307 -15.22 3.32 35.18
C ARG A 307 -13.74 3.00 35.31
N HIS A 308 -13.28 2.82 36.54
CA HIS A 308 -11.91 2.39 36.82
C HIS A 308 -11.61 1.03 36.18
N GLN A 309 -12.56 0.10 36.24
CA GLN A 309 -12.41 -1.21 35.61
C GLN A 309 -12.26 -1.10 34.08
N VAL A 310 -13.11 -0.30 33.41
CA VAL A 310 -13.00 -0.10 31.95
C VAL A 310 -11.65 0.52 31.58
N LEU A 311 -11.21 1.57 32.29
CA LEU A 311 -9.93 2.22 32.02
C LEU A 311 -8.73 1.32 32.35
N GLY A 312 -8.81 0.52 33.40
CA GLY A 312 -7.78 -0.45 33.76
C GLY A 312 -7.62 -1.54 32.68
N HIS A 313 -8.72 -2.10 32.18
CA HIS A 313 -8.68 -3.03 31.06
C HIS A 313 -8.15 -2.36 29.78
N ALA A 314 -8.56 -1.12 29.51
CA ALA A 314 -8.05 -0.35 28.36
C ALA A 314 -6.52 -0.18 28.45
N ALA A 315 -6.01 0.31 29.57
CA ALA A 315 -4.57 0.47 29.76
C ALA A 315 -3.81 -0.87 29.60
N LEU A 316 -4.32 -1.95 30.18
CA LEU A 316 -3.71 -3.28 30.05
C LEU A 316 -3.66 -3.76 28.59
N VAL A 317 -4.77 -3.68 27.87
CA VAL A 317 -4.82 -4.09 26.46
C VAL A 317 -3.90 -3.21 25.61
N ALA A 318 -3.87 -1.89 25.85
CA ALA A 318 -2.96 -0.98 25.18
C ALA A 318 -1.48 -1.34 25.42
N ILE A 319 -1.10 -1.71 26.65
CA ILE A 319 0.26 -2.17 26.98
C ILE A 319 0.59 -3.46 26.23
N VAL A 320 -0.30 -4.45 26.24
CA VAL A 320 -0.11 -5.72 25.53
C VAL A 320 0.06 -5.48 24.03
N MET A 321 -0.79 -4.66 23.42
CA MET A 321 -0.69 -4.33 22.00
C MET A 321 0.58 -3.52 21.68
N SER A 322 1.01 -2.62 22.57
CA SER A 322 2.28 -1.88 22.43
C SER A 322 3.47 -2.83 22.42
N ALA A 323 3.48 -3.80 23.33
CA ALA A 323 4.51 -4.83 23.42
C ALA A 323 4.50 -5.72 22.16
N THR A 324 3.34 -6.23 21.74
CA THR A 324 3.22 -7.03 20.51
C THR A 324 3.69 -6.25 19.27
N PHE A 325 3.28 -4.99 19.14
CA PHE A 325 3.70 -4.12 18.04
C PHE A 325 5.21 -3.88 18.05
N THR A 326 5.81 -3.63 19.22
CA THR A 326 7.27 -3.48 19.36
C THR A 326 8.00 -4.77 18.99
N LEU A 327 7.54 -5.92 19.50
CA LEU A 327 8.17 -7.23 19.26
C LEU A 327 8.06 -7.66 17.80
N TYR A 328 6.95 -7.34 17.12
CA TYR A 328 6.78 -7.60 15.69
C TYR A 328 7.86 -6.88 14.86
N HIS A 329 8.14 -5.60 15.15
CA HIS A 329 9.11 -4.81 14.39
C HIS A 329 10.58 -5.25 14.57
N LEU A 330 10.89 -6.07 15.59
CA LEU A 330 12.20 -6.71 15.73
C LEU A 330 12.55 -7.63 14.54
N LYS A 331 11.53 -8.09 13.81
CA LYS A 331 11.66 -9.01 12.68
C LYS A 331 11.38 -8.36 11.33
N VAL A 332 11.01 -7.08 11.33
CA VAL A 332 10.75 -6.33 10.09
C VAL A 332 12.08 -5.79 9.54
N PRO A 333 12.38 -5.99 8.25
CA PRO A 333 13.55 -5.40 7.61
C PRO A 333 13.54 -3.88 7.67
N LYS A 334 14.72 -3.27 7.75
CA LYS A 334 14.88 -1.81 7.68
C LYS A 334 14.67 -1.26 6.25
N PRO A 335 14.31 0.03 6.10
CA PRO A 335 13.92 0.96 7.17
C PRO A 335 12.46 0.77 7.63
N LEU A 336 12.18 1.14 8.88
CA LEU A 336 10.81 1.13 9.41
C LEU A 336 10.04 2.34 8.89
N TYR A 337 9.28 2.15 7.82
CA TYR A 337 8.49 3.23 7.25
C TYR A 337 7.26 3.58 8.13
N PRO A 338 6.86 4.86 8.26
CA PRO A 338 5.71 5.24 9.08
C PRO A 338 4.41 4.52 8.69
N PHE A 339 4.20 4.26 7.39
CA PHE A 339 2.97 3.61 6.90
C PHE A 339 2.77 2.19 7.45
N MET A 340 3.85 1.50 7.82
CA MET A 340 3.77 0.14 8.41
C MET A 340 3.07 0.14 9.77
N GLY A 341 2.97 1.29 10.43
CA GLY A 341 2.44 1.45 11.78
C GLY A 341 1.26 2.40 11.90
N LEU A 342 0.77 3.01 10.82
CA LEU A 342 -0.28 4.04 10.92
C LEU A 342 -1.54 3.58 11.66
N TYR A 343 -1.98 2.32 11.45
CA TYR A 343 -3.11 1.73 12.17
C TYR A 343 -2.95 1.78 13.70
N TYR A 344 -1.71 1.76 14.19
CA TYR A 344 -1.39 1.74 15.61
C TYR A 344 -1.73 3.06 16.30
N LEU A 345 -1.84 4.18 15.56
CA LEU A 345 -2.36 5.46 16.08
C LEU A 345 -3.74 5.31 16.74
N ALA A 346 -4.52 4.32 16.33
CA ALA A 346 -5.82 4.02 16.91
C ALA A 346 -5.77 3.71 18.42
N ILE A 347 -4.69 3.11 18.92
CA ILE A 347 -4.58 2.72 20.34
C ILE A 347 -4.51 3.93 21.27
N PRO A 348 -3.49 4.81 21.17
CA PRO A 348 -3.42 5.97 22.04
C PRO A 348 -4.59 6.92 21.79
N ALA A 349 -5.05 7.06 20.54
CA ALA A 349 -6.19 7.91 20.22
C ALA A 349 -7.46 7.43 20.93
N THR A 350 -7.76 6.13 20.87
CA THR A 350 -8.94 5.55 21.52
C THR A 350 -8.83 5.58 23.04
N LEU A 351 -7.63 5.40 23.61
CA LEU A 351 -7.42 5.55 25.05
C LEU A 351 -7.73 6.98 25.51
N GLY A 352 -7.27 7.98 24.77
CA GLY A 352 -7.63 9.39 25.00
C GLY A 352 -9.14 9.62 24.97
N CYS A 353 -9.83 9.02 23.99
CA CYS A 353 -11.29 9.07 23.90
C CYS A 353 -11.98 8.47 25.15
N LEU A 354 -11.54 7.29 25.61
CA LEU A 354 -12.08 6.64 26.81
C LEU A 354 -11.88 7.49 28.07
N LEU A 355 -10.72 8.15 28.21
CA LEU A 355 -10.41 9.06 29.32
C LEU A 355 -11.31 10.31 29.30
N ILE A 356 -11.50 10.93 28.13
CA ILE A 356 -12.42 12.07 27.97
C ILE A 356 -13.85 11.66 28.34
N GLN A 357 -14.33 10.51 27.83
CA GLN A 357 -15.66 10.01 28.19
C GLN A 357 -15.79 9.80 29.69
N ALA A 358 -14.82 9.12 30.32
CA ALA A 358 -14.84 8.88 31.76
C ALA A 358 -14.90 10.18 32.55
N GLY A 359 -14.09 11.18 32.18
CA GLY A 359 -14.10 12.50 32.82
C GLY A 359 -15.42 13.25 32.65
N LEU A 360 -15.98 13.27 31.44
CA LEU A 360 -17.29 13.89 31.18
C LEU A 360 -18.40 13.25 32.01
N LEU A 361 -18.36 11.93 32.22
CA LEU A 361 -19.33 11.22 33.05
C LEU A 361 -19.14 11.45 34.56
N SER A 362 -17.96 11.91 34.99
CA SER A 362 -17.69 12.29 36.39
C SER A 362 -18.21 13.68 36.74
N ILE A 363 -18.54 14.50 35.74
CA ILE A 363 -19.17 15.81 35.96
C ILE A 363 -20.64 15.62 36.38
N ALA A 364 -20.94 15.94 37.65
CA ALA A 364 -22.29 15.86 38.22
C ALA A 364 -23.27 16.84 37.57
N GLN A 365 -22.81 18.05 37.24
CA GLN A 365 -23.65 19.11 36.69
C GLN A 365 -23.98 18.85 35.21
N ARG A 366 -25.25 18.51 34.94
CA ARG A 366 -25.71 18.13 33.59
C ARG A 366 -25.52 19.23 32.54
N THR A 367 -25.67 20.49 32.93
CA THR A 367 -25.50 21.66 32.04
C THR A 367 -24.05 21.80 31.61
N LEU A 368 -23.11 21.79 32.56
CA LEU A 368 -21.67 21.87 32.28
C LEU A 368 -21.22 20.71 31.38
N ARG A 369 -21.65 19.47 31.67
CA ARG A 369 -21.34 18.31 30.83
C ARG A 369 -21.82 18.47 29.39
N ARG A 370 -23.04 18.99 29.20
CA ARG A 370 -23.59 19.25 27.86
C ARG A 370 -22.80 20.35 27.14
N ALA A 371 -22.48 21.44 27.84
CA ALA A 371 -21.69 22.53 27.28
C ALA A 371 -20.31 22.04 26.83
N LEU A 372 -19.59 21.29 27.67
CA LEU A 372 -18.29 20.71 27.30
C LEU A 372 -18.39 19.74 26.12
N THR A 373 -19.43 18.90 26.08
CA THR A 373 -19.68 18.03 24.92
C THR A 373 -19.89 18.85 23.65
N LEU A 374 -20.68 19.92 23.72
CA LEU A 374 -20.93 20.79 22.57
C LEU A 374 -19.64 21.51 22.13
N CYS A 375 -18.86 22.04 23.06
CA CYS A 375 -17.59 22.71 22.76
C CYS A 375 -16.57 21.78 22.13
N LEU A 376 -16.38 20.58 22.68
CA LEU A 376 -15.50 19.55 22.09
C LEU A 376 -15.98 19.16 20.69
N GLY A 377 -17.29 19.04 20.53
CA GLY A 377 -17.95 18.73 19.26
C GLY A 377 -17.68 19.78 18.19
N ALA A 378 -17.92 21.05 18.54
CA ALA A 378 -17.69 22.19 17.66
C ALA A 378 -16.20 22.35 17.33
N ALA A 379 -15.31 22.24 18.32
CA ALA A 379 -13.87 22.33 18.12
C ALA A 379 -13.35 21.27 17.15
N GLY A 380 -13.80 20.01 17.30
CA GLY A 380 -13.43 18.93 16.37
C GLY A 380 -13.97 19.13 14.96
N ALA A 381 -15.21 19.61 14.82
CA ALA A 381 -15.78 19.93 13.51
C ALA A 381 -15.02 21.07 12.81
N ILE A 382 -14.70 22.14 13.55
CA ILE A 382 -13.90 23.27 13.04
C ILE A 382 -12.50 22.79 12.62
N TRP A 383 -11.85 21.95 13.43
CA TRP A 383 -10.53 21.41 13.11
C TRP A 383 -10.54 20.58 11.83
N LEU A 384 -11.52 19.68 11.67
CA LEU A 384 -11.65 18.85 10.47
C LEU A 384 -11.93 19.70 9.23
N ALA A 385 -12.73 20.75 9.37
CA ALA A 385 -12.99 21.68 8.27
C ALA A 385 -11.75 22.52 7.90
N SER A 386 -10.88 22.85 8.87
CA SER A 386 -9.67 23.64 8.64
C SER A 386 -8.45 22.83 8.17
N HIS A 387 -8.51 21.50 8.26
CA HIS A 387 -7.45 20.60 7.80
C HIS A 387 -7.99 19.66 6.71
N PRO A 388 -8.34 20.19 5.53
CA PRO A 388 -8.76 19.35 4.42
C PRO A 388 -7.65 18.36 4.08
N ALA A 389 -8.00 17.23 3.48
CA ALA A 389 -6.96 16.31 3.02
C ALA A 389 -5.99 17.00 2.04
N PRO A 390 -4.78 16.46 1.86
CA PRO A 390 -3.97 16.83 0.71
C PRO A 390 -4.79 16.63 -0.58
N PRO A 391 -4.73 17.55 -1.56
CA PRO A 391 -5.41 17.35 -2.83
C PRO A 391 -4.96 16.01 -3.42
N LEU A 392 -5.87 15.31 -4.09
CA LEU A 392 -5.41 14.22 -4.94
C LEU A 392 -4.57 14.85 -6.04
N GLU A 393 -3.34 14.36 -6.21
CA GLU A 393 -2.47 14.87 -7.26
C GLU A 393 -3.13 14.62 -8.61
N ARG A 394 -3.39 15.71 -9.34
CA ARG A 394 -3.80 15.60 -10.74
C ARG A 394 -2.56 15.28 -11.54
N ASN A 395 -2.43 14.03 -11.95
CA ASN A 395 -1.34 13.66 -12.83
C ASN A 395 -1.74 13.90 -14.29
N GLY A 396 -1.69 15.18 -14.70
CA GLY A 396 -2.04 15.60 -16.07
C GLY A 396 -1.21 14.89 -17.14
N GLU A 397 0.05 14.57 -16.82
CA GLU A 397 0.97 13.87 -17.72
C GLU A 397 0.47 12.46 -18.08
N ILE A 398 -0.18 11.75 -17.15
CA ILE A 398 -0.81 10.45 -17.46
C ILE A 398 -1.93 10.61 -18.47
N GLY A 399 -2.72 11.69 -18.38
CA GLY A 399 -3.78 11.98 -19.34
C GLY A 399 -3.23 12.34 -20.72
N GLU A 400 -2.16 13.12 -20.77
CA GLU A 400 -1.47 13.48 -22.02
C GLU A 400 -0.87 12.26 -22.71
N ILE A 401 -0.08 11.46 -21.98
CA ILE A 401 0.52 10.21 -22.47
C ILE A 401 -0.56 9.21 -22.88
N GLY A 402 -1.58 9.04 -22.04
CA GLY A 402 -2.71 8.16 -22.31
C GLY A 402 -3.45 8.55 -23.58
N GLY A 403 -3.77 9.83 -23.76
CA GLY A 403 -4.40 10.36 -24.97
C GLY A 403 -3.57 10.11 -26.23
N PHE A 404 -2.25 10.29 -26.15
CA PHE A 404 -1.33 9.94 -27.23
C PHE A 404 -1.44 8.45 -27.58
N LEU A 405 -1.37 7.55 -26.59
CA LEU A 405 -1.43 6.10 -26.82
C LEU A 405 -2.77 5.64 -27.42
N VAL A 406 -3.89 6.16 -26.91
CA VAL A 406 -5.23 5.90 -27.47
C VAL A 406 -5.27 6.29 -28.94
N SER A 407 -4.75 7.47 -29.29
CA SER A 407 -4.74 7.96 -30.67
C SER A 407 -3.82 7.15 -31.61
N ARG A 408 -2.71 6.62 -31.08
CA ARG A 408 -1.65 5.97 -31.86
C ARG A 408 -1.89 4.49 -32.09
N TYR A 409 -2.31 3.75 -31.07
CA TYR A 409 -2.35 2.29 -31.05
C TYR A 409 -3.77 1.70 -31.16
N GLY A 410 -4.81 2.52 -31.02
CA GLY A 410 -6.19 2.08 -31.17
C GLY A 410 -6.63 1.20 -29.99
N HIS A 411 -6.87 -0.09 -30.23
CA HIS A 411 -7.54 -0.97 -29.25
C HIS A 411 -6.59 -1.75 -28.33
N GLN A 412 -5.30 -1.84 -28.65
CA GLN A 412 -4.36 -2.65 -27.87
C GLN A 412 -2.98 -1.99 -27.82
N VAL A 413 -2.34 -2.03 -26.65
CA VAL A 413 -0.95 -1.57 -26.49
C VAL A 413 -0.20 -2.37 -25.42
N ALA A 414 1.00 -2.83 -25.76
CA ALA A 414 1.95 -3.42 -24.83
C ALA A 414 2.92 -2.34 -24.34
N LEU A 415 2.98 -2.15 -23.02
CA LEU A 415 3.84 -1.18 -22.36
C LEU A 415 5.05 -1.90 -21.72
N ASP A 416 6.17 -1.22 -21.64
CA ASP A 416 7.18 -1.49 -20.62
C ASP A 416 7.52 -0.17 -19.91
N TYR A 417 8.30 -0.22 -18.85
CA TYR A 417 8.92 0.96 -18.26
C TYR A 417 10.40 0.69 -17.97
N SER A 418 11.21 1.74 -17.83
CA SER A 418 12.64 1.55 -17.56
C SER A 418 12.88 0.82 -16.23
N ALA A 419 13.64 -0.27 -16.28
CA ALA A 419 14.06 -1.01 -15.07
C ALA A 419 14.99 -0.19 -14.17
N GLN A 420 15.62 0.84 -14.71
CA GLN A 420 16.53 1.71 -13.96
C GLN A 420 15.79 2.65 -13.00
N ASP A 421 14.47 2.78 -13.16
CA ASP A 421 13.65 3.67 -12.34
C ASP A 421 12.41 2.98 -11.83
N GLU A 422 12.55 2.36 -10.66
CA GLU A 422 11.47 1.65 -9.99
C GLU A 422 10.25 2.55 -9.78
N ALA A 423 10.39 3.88 -9.63
CA ALA A 423 9.25 4.76 -9.42
C ALA A 423 8.26 4.79 -10.61
N LEU A 424 8.68 4.40 -11.82
CA LEU A 424 7.83 4.43 -13.00
C LEU A 424 6.69 3.40 -12.98
N TRP A 425 6.74 2.39 -12.10
CA TRP A 425 5.61 1.44 -11.96
C TRP A 425 4.32 2.20 -11.58
N ALA A 426 4.44 3.26 -10.77
CA ALA A 426 3.30 4.04 -10.28
C ALA A 426 2.55 4.76 -11.41
N SER A 427 3.31 5.41 -12.29
CA SER A 427 2.77 6.06 -13.50
C SER A 427 2.23 5.04 -14.49
N THR A 428 2.92 3.90 -14.63
CA THR A 428 2.47 2.80 -15.50
C THR A 428 1.13 2.24 -15.03
N ALA A 429 0.93 2.04 -13.73
CA ALA A 429 -0.34 1.60 -13.18
C ALA A 429 -1.47 2.59 -13.51
N GLY A 430 -1.21 3.89 -13.33
CA GLY A 430 -2.17 4.94 -13.69
C GLY A 430 -2.51 4.96 -15.18
N LEU A 431 -1.51 4.74 -16.03
CA LEU A 431 -1.68 4.66 -17.48
C LEU A 431 -2.54 3.46 -17.89
N LEU A 432 -2.33 2.28 -17.27
CA LEU A 432 -3.19 1.11 -17.52
C LEU A 432 -4.64 1.37 -17.13
N VAL A 433 -4.89 2.03 -15.99
CA VAL A 433 -6.25 2.40 -15.59
C VAL A 433 -6.86 3.36 -16.61
N TYR A 434 -6.13 4.40 -17.00
CA TYR A 434 -6.58 5.36 -18.00
C TYR A 434 -6.95 4.66 -19.32
N LEU A 435 -6.05 3.82 -19.85
CA LEU A 435 -6.24 3.12 -21.11
C LEU A 435 -7.46 2.20 -21.06
N LYS A 436 -7.64 1.46 -19.95
CA LYS A 436 -8.81 0.60 -19.76
C LYS A 436 -10.12 1.39 -19.73
N ASP A 437 -10.14 2.51 -19.01
CA ASP A 437 -11.31 3.40 -18.94
C ASP A 437 -11.66 4.02 -20.32
N HIS A 438 -10.70 4.06 -21.25
CA HIS A 438 -10.87 4.51 -22.64
C HIS A 438 -11.04 3.37 -23.66
N GLY A 439 -11.25 2.12 -23.20
CA GLY A 439 -11.51 0.98 -24.06
C GLY A 439 -10.29 0.46 -24.83
N VAL A 440 -9.08 0.76 -24.35
CA VAL A 440 -7.82 0.20 -24.87
C VAL A 440 -7.36 -0.92 -23.96
N ASP A 441 -7.21 -2.12 -24.50
CA ASP A 441 -6.65 -3.25 -23.78
C ASP A 441 -5.13 -3.10 -23.71
N ALA A 442 -4.65 -2.72 -22.53
CA ALA A 442 -3.23 -2.48 -22.28
C ALA A 442 -2.64 -3.54 -21.34
N CYS A 443 -1.38 -3.90 -21.58
CA CYS A 443 -0.65 -4.82 -20.72
C CYS A 443 0.79 -4.34 -20.53
N VAL A 444 1.45 -4.74 -19.43
CA VAL A 444 2.86 -4.47 -19.18
C VAL A 444 3.68 -5.71 -19.46
N ALA A 445 4.78 -5.59 -20.21
CA ALA A 445 5.67 -6.68 -20.58
C ALA A 445 6.50 -7.25 -19.41
N ARG A 446 5.97 -7.23 -18.18
CA ARG A 446 6.60 -7.66 -16.93
C ARG A 446 5.71 -8.69 -16.22
N PRO A 447 5.70 -9.95 -16.68
CA PRO A 447 4.82 -10.98 -16.11
C PRO A 447 5.05 -11.21 -14.61
N GLU A 448 6.23 -10.91 -14.09
CA GLU A 448 6.57 -10.98 -12.67
C GLU A 448 5.81 -9.96 -11.80
N MET A 449 5.20 -8.93 -12.41
CA MET A 449 4.46 -7.86 -11.75
C MET A 449 2.94 -8.09 -11.72
N ASP A 450 2.48 -9.32 -11.98
CA ASP A 450 1.04 -9.68 -12.03
C ASP A 450 0.30 -9.40 -10.72
N TYR A 451 1.00 -9.45 -9.58
CA TYR A 451 0.47 -9.12 -8.26
C TYR A 451 0.08 -7.64 -8.14
N LEU A 452 0.70 -6.76 -8.94
CA LEU A 452 0.51 -5.32 -8.93
C LEU A 452 -0.42 -4.88 -10.07
N PHE A 453 -0.17 -5.34 -11.30
CA PHE A 453 -0.93 -4.92 -12.49
C PHE A 453 -2.15 -5.79 -12.77
N SER A 454 -2.42 -6.83 -11.97
CA SER A 454 -3.33 -7.95 -12.25
C SER A 454 -2.83 -8.88 -13.36
N ARG A 455 -3.40 -10.10 -13.44
CA ARG A 455 -3.05 -11.08 -14.47
C ARG A 455 -3.35 -10.60 -15.88
N LYS A 456 -4.39 -9.79 -16.07
CA LYS A 456 -4.75 -9.22 -17.38
C LYS A 456 -3.95 -7.96 -17.72
N GLY A 457 -3.43 -7.26 -16.72
CA GLY A 457 -2.59 -6.09 -16.92
C GLY A 457 -1.11 -6.42 -17.19
N VAL A 458 -0.73 -7.70 -17.19
CA VAL A 458 0.58 -8.15 -17.67
C VAL A 458 0.47 -8.86 -19.01
N CYS A 459 1.43 -8.62 -19.90
CA CYS A 459 1.44 -9.24 -21.22
C CYS A 459 1.80 -10.73 -21.11
N ALA A 460 1.41 -11.51 -22.12
CA ALA A 460 1.82 -12.91 -22.22
C ALA A 460 3.36 -13.03 -22.18
N PRO A 461 3.91 -14.10 -21.56
CA PRO A 461 5.35 -14.31 -21.52
C PRO A 461 5.98 -14.23 -22.93
N GLY A 462 7.02 -13.41 -23.07
CA GLY A 462 7.73 -13.18 -24.34
C GLY A 462 7.12 -12.11 -25.25
N ALA A 463 5.99 -11.50 -24.88
CA ALA A 463 5.47 -10.34 -25.60
C ALA A 463 6.48 -9.19 -25.63
N VAL A 464 6.59 -8.55 -26.79
CA VAL A 464 7.44 -7.37 -27.00
C VAL A 464 6.57 -6.14 -26.73
N ALA A 465 7.06 -5.19 -25.94
CA ALA A 465 6.36 -3.93 -25.73
C ALA A 465 6.32 -3.12 -27.04
N ASP A 466 5.28 -2.33 -27.22
CA ASP A 466 5.15 -1.35 -28.30
C ASP A 466 5.84 -0.03 -27.91
N VAL A 467 5.78 0.32 -26.63
CA VAL A 467 6.37 1.55 -26.07
C VAL A 467 7.02 1.30 -24.72
N GLN A 468 8.00 2.11 -24.36
CA GLN A 468 8.61 2.12 -23.03
C GLN A 468 8.39 3.46 -22.35
N LEU A 469 7.84 3.46 -21.14
CA LEU A 469 7.75 4.64 -20.29
C LEU A 469 9.12 4.91 -19.63
N VAL A 470 9.61 6.14 -19.76
CA VAL A 470 10.88 6.60 -19.19
C VAL A 470 10.71 7.98 -18.55
N LYS A 471 11.68 8.42 -17.75
CA LYS A 471 11.78 9.84 -17.36
C LYS A 471 12.09 10.68 -18.59
N ALA A 472 11.52 11.89 -18.67
CA ALA A 472 11.77 12.82 -19.77
C ALA A 472 13.27 13.10 -19.98
N THR A 473 14.04 13.18 -18.89
CA THR A 473 15.50 13.38 -18.93
C THR A 473 16.30 12.18 -19.46
N ALA A 474 15.71 10.98 -19.44
CA ALA A 474 16.34 9.77 -19.95
C ALA A 474 16.03 9.53 -21.43
N CYS A 475 15.12 10.31 -22.00
CA CYS A 475 14.69 10.16 -23.38
C CYS A 475 15.59 11.00 -24.30
N VAL A 476 16.19 10.36 -25.31
CA VAL A 476 17.11 10.98 -26.28
C VAL A 476 16.30 11.59 -27.44
N ALA A 477 16.94 12.29 -28.40
CA ALA A 477 16.30 13.11 -29.45
C ALA A 477 15.14 12.50 -30.27
N ASP A 478 14.88 11.19 -30.16
CA ASP A 478 13.89 10.44 -30.95
C ASP A 478 12.72 9.86 -30.12
N CYS A 479 12.36 10.49 -28.99
CA CYS A 479 11.18 10.13 -28.21
C CYS A 479 9.91 10.08 -29.06
N LEU A 480 9.05 9.10 -28.79
CA LEU A 480 7.72 9.04 -29.42
C LEU A 480 6.81 10.16 -28.91
N PHE A 481 6.93 10.49 -27.63
CA PHE A 481 6.16 11.53 -26.95
C PHE A 481 6.86 11.96 -25.66
N THR A 482 6.75 13.23 -25.28
CA THR A 482 7.40 13.76 -24.07
C THR A 482 6.50 14.77 -23.36
N THR A 483 6.47 14.68 -22.03
CA THR A 483 5.85 15.63 -21.10
C THR A 483 6.94 16.35 -20.29
N ALA A 484 6.60 17.03 -19.19
CA ALA A 484 7.59 17.72 -18.38
C ALA A 484 8.51 16.74 -17.62
N THR A 485 7.98 15.62 -17.13
CA THR A 485 8.73 14.66 -16.29
C THR A 485 8.79 13.25 -16.87
N LEU A 486 7.87 12.89 -17.76
CA LEU A 486 7.76 11.56 -18.37
C LEU A 486 7.91 11.63 -19.90
N ALA A 487 8.34 10.52 -20.50
CA ALA A 487 8.36 10.35 -21.94
C ALA A 487 8.07 8.90 -22.34
N LEU A 488 7.63 8.73 -23.58
CA LEU A 488 7.51 7.45 -24.25
C LEU A 488 8.67 7.29 -25.23
N ASP A 489 9.46 6.25 -24.99
CA ASP A 489 10.55 5.84 -25.86
C ASP A 489 10.18 4.56 -26.63
N ARG A 490 10.95 4.25 -27.65
CA ARG A 490 10.88 2.95 -28.33
C ARG A 490 11.51 1.89 -27.42
N PRO A 491 10.85 0.75 -27.19
CA PRO A 491 11.41 -0.29 -26.35
C PRO A 491 12.65 -0.88 -27.04
N PRO A 492 13.67 -1.28 -26.27
CA PRO A 492 14.80 -2.00 -26.82
C PRO A 492 14.32 -3.27 -27.53
N PHE A 493 14.79 -3.49 -28.75
CA PHE A 493 14.41 -4.62 -29.61
C PHE A 493 12.94 -4.66 -30.04
N SER A 494 12.36 -3.49 -30.31
CA SER A 494 11.12 -3.37 -31.09
C SER A 494 11.23 -4.11 -32.44
N ALA A 495 10.08 -4.44 -33.06
CA ALA A 495 10.06 -5.18 -34.33
C ALA A 495 10.92 -4.56 -35.44
N GLU A 496 11.08 -3.24 -35.42
CA GLU A 496 11.90 -2.47 -36.37
C GLU A 496 13.38 -2.40 -35.97
N GLN A 497 13.70 -2.43 -34.68
CA GLN A 497 15.05 -2.23 -34.15
C GLN A 497 15.67 -3.55 -33.70
N ARG A 498 16.24 -4.32 -34.62
CA ARG A 498 16.92 -5.59 -34.27
C ARG A 498 18.29 -5.41 -33.62
N ARG A 499 18.89 -4.22 -33.67
CA ARG A 499 20.23 -3.92 -33.15
C ARG A 499 20.21 -2.65 -32.31
N ILE A 500 20.87 -2.68 -31.17
CA ILE A 500 21.08 -1.53 -30.29
C ILE A 500 22.57 -1.39 -30.03
N ASP A 501 23.05 -0.17 -30.17
CA ASP A 501 24.45 0.19 -30.01
C ASP A 501 24.60 1.06 -28.76
N TYR A 502 25.54 0.68 -27.90
CA TYR A 502 25.89 1.39 -26.67
C TYR A 502 27.30 1.94 -26.79
N PRO A 503 27.45 3.25 -27.07
CA PRO A 503 28.74 3.91 -27.04
C PRO A 503 29.42 3.72 -25.68
N ALA A 504 30.74 3.49 -25.67
CA ALA A 504 31.41 3.09 -24.44
C ALA A 504 31.30 4.13 -23.32
N CYS A 505 31.28 5.43 -23.64
CA CYS A 505 31.13 6.47 -22.61
C CYS A 505 29.77 6.45 -21.89
N ASN A 506 28.74 5.82 -22.48
CA ASN A 506 27.43 5.61 -21.85
C ASN A 506 27.39 4.35 -20.97
N LEU A 507 28.43 3.52 -21.01
CA LEU A 507 28.54 2.34 -20.14
C LEU A 507 29.13 2.74 -18.78
N PRO A 508 28.57 2.21 -17.68
CA PRO A 508 29.22 2.22 -16.39
C PRO A 508 30.67 1.70 -16.44
N ARG A 509 31.53 2.29 -15.61
CA ARG A 509 32.97 2.02 -15.54
C ARG A 509 33.50 2.28 -14.13
N LEU A 510 34.67 1.72 -13.83
CA LEU A 510 35.41 2.04 -12.61
C LEU A 510 36.28 3.29 -12.81
N ASP A 511 36.59 4.00 -11.72
CA ASP A 511 37.42 5.24 -11.69
C ASP A 511 38.81 5.09 -12.32
N SER A 512 39.28 3.86 -12.51
CA SER A 512 40.54 3.56 -13.18
C SER A 512 40.53 3.78 -14.70
N SER A 513 39.35 4.02 -15.30
CA SER A 513 39.19 4.18 -16.75
C SER A 513 38.96 5.64 -17.14
N SER A 514 39.61 6.12 -18.19
CA SER A 514 39.41 7.45 -18.77
C SER A 514 38.40 7.42 -19.91
N VAL A 515 37.70 8.53 -20.14
CA VAL A 515 36.79 8.71 -21.28
C VAL A 515 37.38 9.73 -22.25
N SER A 516 37.45 9.37 -23.53
CA SER A 516 37.91 10.27 -24.59
C SER A 516 36.77 11.15 -25.14
N ALA A 517 37.11 12.18 -25.89
CA ALA A 517 36.13 13.04 -26.58
C ALA A 517 35.31 12.26 -27.63
N ASP A 518 35.85 11.15 -28.16
CA ASP A 518 35.19 10.27 -29.12
C ASP A 518 34.31 9.21 -28.45
N CYS A 519 33.95 9.41 -27.18
CA CYS A 519 33.11 8.51 -26.39
C CYS A 519 33.71 7.11 -26.17
N GLU A 520 35.04 7.00 -26.13
CA GLU A 520 35.75 5.75 -25.88
C GLU A 520 36.13 5.63 -24.40
N VAL A 521 36.15 4.41 -23.85
CA VAL A 521 36.61 4.13 -22.48
C VAL A 521 37.93 3.40 -22.53
N THR A 522 38.99 3.99 -21.98
CA THR A 522 40.34 3.38 -21.94
C THR A 522 40.77 3.08 -20.52
N SER A 523 41.31 1.89 -20.29
CA SER A 523 41.98 1.54 -19.04
C SER A 523 43.37 0.97 -19.31
N SER A 524 44.35 1.34 -18.49
CA SER A 524 45.70 0.77 -18.46
C SER A 524 45.98 -0.03 -17.19
N ARG A 525 44.96 -0.24 -16.36
CA ARG A 525 45.04 -1.01 -15.11
C ARG A 525 44.28 -2.32 -15.27
N SER A 526 44.86 -3.40 -14.78
CA SER A 526 44.16 -4.68 -14.75
C SER A 526 42.90 -4.61 -13.89
N GLY A 527 41.84 -5.29 -14.33
CA GLY A 527 40.52 -5.28 -13.71
C GLY A 527 39.39 -5.01 -14.69
N LEU A 528 38.23 -4.67 -14.14
CA LEU A 528 37.01 -4.35 -14.90
C LEU A 528 37.14 -2.98 -15.57
N VAL A 529 36.84 -2.91 -16.87
CA VAL A 529 36.94 -1.70 -17.68
C VAL A 529 35.56 -1.09 -17.90
N THR A 530 34.63 -1.85 -18.49
CA THR A 530 33.22 -1.44 -18.65
C THR A 530 32.29 -2.55 -18.18
N PHE A 531 31.09 -2.17 -17.77
CA PHE A 531 29.98 -3.08 -17.48
C PHE A 531 28.65 -2.43 -17.86
N GLY A 532 27.64 -3.21 -18.25
CA GLY A 532 26.36 -2.71 -18.76
C GLY A 532 26.05 -3.22 -20.17
N PRO A 533 24.92 -2.87 -20.78
CA PRO A 533 24.08 -1.70 -20.49
C PRO A 533 22.87 -1.96 -19.57
N TYR A 534 22.84 -3.07 -18.82
CA TYR A 534 21.71 -3.44 -17.94
C TYR A 534 20.38 -3.44 -18.70
N VAL A 535 20.34 -4.19 -19.80
CA VAL A 535 19.21 -4.19 -20.74
C VAL A 535 18.36 -5.41 -20.48
N GLN A 536 17.08 -5.20 -20.19
CA GLN A 536 16.11 -6.29 -20.11
C GLN A 536 15.88 -6.88 -21.50
N LEU A 537 16.39 -8.10 -21.73
CA LEU A 537 16.18 -8.80 -22.99
C LEU A 537 15.03 -9.80 -22.85
N PRO A 538 14.04 -9.81 -23.76
CA PRO A 538 13.06 -10.90 -23.79
C PRO A 538 13.75 -12.24 -24.14
N PRO A 539 13.08 -13.38 -23.90
CA PRO A 539 13.58 -14.66 -24.37
C PRO A 539 13.87 -14.65 -25.88
N GLY A 540 14.99 -15.23 -26.28
CA GLY A 540 15.41 -15.26 -27.68
C GLY A 540 16.89 -15.52 -27.89
N ARG A 541 17.29 -15.50 -29.17
CA ARG A 541 18.69 -15.57 -29.58
C ARG A 541 19.21 -14.17 -29.84
N TYR A 542 20.42 -13.93 -29.38
CA TYR A 542 21.07 -12.64 -29.47
C TYR A 542 22.51 -12.79 -29.91
N ARG A 543 23.05 -11.73 -30.48
CA ARG A 543 24.45 -11.54 -30.79
C ARG A 543 24.94 -10.32 -30.04
N ILE A 544 26.08 -10.45 -29.37
CA ILE A 544 26.82 -9.29 -28.89
C ILE A 544 27.96 -8.98 -29.84
N GLU A 545 28.27 -7.71 -29.99
CA GLU A 545 29.48 -7.23 -30.66
C GLU A 545 30.19 -6.24 -29.74
N ILE A 546 31.46 -6.47 -29.43
CA ILE A 546 32.29 -5.54 -28.66
C ILE A 546 33.35 -4.98 -29.62
N GLU A 547 33.30 -3.68 -29.86
CA GLU A 547 34.30 -2.96 -30.63
C GLU A 547 35.37 -2.42 -29.67
N PHE A 548 36.61 -2.90 -29.79
CA PHE A 548 37.69 -2.62 -28.85
C PHE A 548 39.05 -2.50 -29.54
N ALA A 549 40.03 -1.93 -28.84
CA ALA A 549 41.43 -1.89 -29.24
C ALA A 549 42.33 -2.12 -28.03
N THR A 550 43.49 -2.73 -28.22
CA THR A 550 44.47 -2.94 -27.15
C THR A 550 45.88 -2.64 -27.63
N SER A 551 46.75 -2.17 -26.73
CA SER A 551 48.16 -1.90 -27.07
C SER A 551 49.03 -3.15 -27.20
N LEU A 552 48.44 -4.35 -27.04
CA LEU A 552 49.15 -5.62 -27.01
C LEU A 552 49.25 -6.25 -28.39
N ALA A 553 50.31 -7.03 -28.61
CA ALA A 553 50.55 -7.71 -29.88
C ALA A 553 49.47 -8.74 -30.21
N ARG A 554 49.06 -8.81 -31.48
CA ARG A 554 48.07 -9.80 -31.94
C ARG A 554 48.39 -11.23 -31.47
N GLY A 555 47.36 -11.91 -30.99
CA GLY A 555 47.48 -13.25 -30.40
C GLY A 555 47.89 -13.28 -28.92
N THR A 556 48.32 -12.14 -28.34
CA THR A 556 48.55 -12.05 -26.89
C THR A 556 47.20 -11.90 -26.18
N GLN A 557 46.97 -12.63 -25.09
CA GLN A 557 45.76 -12.43 -24.29
C GLN A 557 45.81 -11.05 -23.60
N ALA A 558 44.90 -10.16 -23.97
CA ALA A 558 44.80 -8.83 -23.38
C ALA A 558 43.87 -8.83 -22.17
N GLY A 559 42.77 -9.58 -22.26
CA GLY A 559 41.72 -9.56 -21.26
C GLY A 559 40.63 -10.60 -21.51
N GLN A 560 39.46 -10.36 -20.94
CA GLN A 560 38.28 -11.20 -21.15
C GLN A 560 37.00 -10.36 -21.26
N TRP A 561 35.95 -10.99 -21.75
CA TRP A 561 34.59 -10.48 -21.69
C TRP A 561 33.66 -11.55 -21.10
N ASP A 562 32.56 -11.12 -20.50
CA ASP A 562 31.45 -12.00 -20.18
C ASP A 562 30.10 -11.31 -20.39
N ILE A 563 29.07 -12.14 -20.49
CA ILE A 563 27.66 -11.75 -20.56
C ILE A 563 27.05 -12.26 -19.26
N ALA A 564 26.85 -11.35 -18.32
CA ALA A 564 26.20 -11.65 -17.06
C ALA A 564 24.74 -11.17 -17.07
N PHE A 565 23.96 -11.66 -16.12
CA PHE A 565 22.59 -11.22 -15.93
C PHE A 565 22.27 -10.92 -14.48
N ASP A 566 21.24 -10.10 -14.30
CA ASP A 566 20.68 -9.70 -13.00
C ASP A 566 21.77 -9.20 -12.06
N ARG A 567 22.61 -8.30 -12.60
CA ARG A 567 23.74 -7.66 -11.90
C ARG A 567 24.78 -8.65 -11.38
N GLY A 568 25.10 -9.63 -12.22
CA GLY A 568 26.15 -10.61 -11.95
C GLY A 568 25.69 -11.82 -11.14
N GLN A 569 24.38 -12.02 -10.95
CA GLN A 569 23.85 -13.22 -10.28
C GLN A 569 24.03 -14.49 -11.12
N GLY A 570 24.17 -14.35 -12.44
CA GLY A 570 24.51 -15.46 -13.33
C GLY A 570 25.26 -15.02 -14.58
N MET A 571 25.58 -15.99 -15.43
CA MET A 571 26.39 -15.79 -16.65
C MET A 571 25.83 -16.62 -17.81
N LEU A 572 25.69 -15.99 -18.98
CA LEU A 572 25.24 -16.62 -20.24
C LEU A 572 26.40 -16.97 -21.16
N GLY A 573 27.55 -16.29 -21.02
CA GLY A 573 28.72 -16.56 -21.85
C GLY A 573 29.95 -15.81 -21.36
N LYS A 574 31.13 -16.29 -21.78
CA LYS A 574 32.43 -15.63 -21.55
C LYS A 574 33.41 -15.97 -22.67
N GLY A 575 34.41 -15.13 -22.85
CA GLY A 575 35.50 -15.37 -23.79
C GLY A 575 36.67 -14.42 -23.58
N GLU A 576 37.68 -14.56 -24.42
CA GLU A 576 38.92 -13.78 -24.32
C GLU A 576 38.92 -12.57 -25.25
N LEU A 577 39.63 -11.51 -24.85
CA LEU A 577 39.99 -10.39 -25.70
C LEU A 577 41.49 -10.50 -26.00
N THR A 578 41.85 -10.54 -27.28
CA THR A 578 43.25 -10.65 -27.73
C THR A 578 43.85 -9.29 -28.08
N GLY A 579 45.17 -9.23 -28.14
CA GLY A 579 45.96 -8.10 -28.62
C GLY A 579 45.50 -7.65 -30.01
N THR A 580 45.46 -6.34 -30.26
CA THR A 580 45.04 -5.78 -31.54
C THR A 580 46.08 -4.84 -32.15
N ASP A 581 47.28 -4.72 -31.56
CA ASP A 581 48.33 -3.79 -32.00
C ASP A 581 47.84 -2.34 -32.15
N GLY A 582 46.92 -1.92 -31.27
CA GLY A 582 46.28 -0.61 -31.27
C GLY A 582 45.20 -0.42 -32.33
N THR A 583 44.90 -1.44 -33.14
CA THR A 583 43.86 -1.38 -34.17
C THR A 583 42.49 -1.71 -33.58
N ARG A 584 41.41 -1.11 -34.12
CA ARG A 584 40.04 -1.45 -33.73
C ARG A 584 39.67 -2.83 -34.28
N GLU A 585 39.18 -3.69 -33.41
CA GLU A 585 38.65 -5.00 -33.76
C GLU A 585 37.25 -5.19 -33.15
N VAL A 586 36.44 -6.04 -33.77
CA VAL A 586 35.10 -6.39 -33.29
C VAL A 586 35.09 -7.86 -32.90
N MET A 587 34.87 -8.12 -31.61
CA MET A 587 34.55 -9.46 -31.13
C MET A 587 33.05 -9.67 -31.23
N SER A 588 32.61 -10.79 -31.80
CA SER A 588 31.19 -11.15 -31.91
C SER A 588 30.94 -12.54 -31.37
N THR A 589 29.89 -12.69 -30.56
CA THR A 589 29.41 -14.00 -30.10
C THR A 589 27.89 -14.04 -30.06
N GLU A 590 27.32 -15.23 -30.19
CA GLU A 590 25.89 -15.47 -30.02
C GLU A 590 25.61 -16.10 -28.66
N PHE A 591 24.46 -15.76 -28.08
CA PHE A 591 23.96 -16.38 -26.86
C PHE A 591 22.44 -16.56 -26.94
N THR A 592 21.93 -17.48 -26.14
CA THR A 592 20.48 -17.67 -25.96
C THR A 592 20.10 -17.18 -24.57
N ASN A 593 19.04 -16.38 -24.52
CA ASN A 593 18.42 -15.94 -23.30
C ASN A 593 17.08 -16.68 -23.18
N ASP A 594 16.96 -17.58 -22.22
CA ASP A 594 15.78 -18.44 -22.04
C ASP A 594 14.68 -17.75 -21.23
N GLN A 595 15.05 -16.79 -20.38
CA GLN A 595 14.14 -16.00 -19.56
C GLN A 595 14.32 -14.50 -19.83
N ARG A 596 13.53 -13.67 -19.16
CA ARG A 596 13.70 -12.22 -19.21
C ARG A 596 14.74 -11.85 -18.15
N HIS A 597 15.90 -11.40 -18.59
CA HIS A 597 17.05 -11.13 -17.73
C HIS A 597 17.59 -9.72 -18.02
N GLU A 598 18.04 -9.03 -16.96
CA GLU A 598 18.79 -7.77 -17.11
C GLU A 598 20.22 -8.10 -17.54
N ILE A 599 20.52 -7.98 -18.82
CA ILE A 599 21.83 -8.35 -19.39
C ILE A 599 22.86 -7.24 -19.17
N GLU A 600 24.02 -7.62 -18.64
CA GLU A 600 25.23 -6.80 -18.58
C GLU A 600 26.36 -7.48 -19.35
N VAL A 601 27.03 -6.74 -20.23
CA VAL A 601 28.26 -7.15 -20.90
C VAL A 601 29.42 -6.53 -20.14
N ARG A 602 30.37 -7.33 -19.66
CA ARG A 602 31.51 -6.84 -18.89
C ARG A 602 32.80 -7.11 -19.64
N THR A 603 33.71 -6.16 -19.57
CA THR A 603 35.04 -6.26 -20.19
C THR A 603 36.13 -6.07 -19.14
N TYR A 604 37.17 -6.89 -19.23
CA TYR A 604 38.25 -6.93 -18.26
C TYR A 604 39.60 -6.84 -18.97
N LEU A 605 40.57 -6.16 -18.35
CA LEU A 605 41.97 -6.16 -18.76
C LEU A 605 42.79 -7.01 -17.77
N TYR A 606 43.64 -7.91 -18.26
CA TYR A 606 44.45 -8.81 -17.43
C TYR A 606 45.94 -8.47 -17.42
N ALA A 607 46.46 -8.10 -18.58
CA ALA A 607 47.89 -7.93 -18.80
C ALA A 607 48.32 -6.45 -18.72
N GLN A 608 49.64 -6.23 -18.65
CA GLN A 608 50.21 -4.89 -18.79
C GLN A 608 49.99 -4.39 -20.22
N GLY A 609 49.25 -3.29 -20.36
CA GLY A 609 48.86 -2.70 -21.64
C GLY A 609 47.70 -1.75 -21.44
N SER A 610 47.08 -1.29 -22.53
CA SER A 610 45.80 -0.58 -22.49
C SER A 610 44.71 -1.37 -23.22
N LEU A 611 43.49 -1.30 -22.71
CA LEU A 611 42.25 -1.74 -23.37
C LEU A 611 41.34 -0.52 -23.54
N THR A 612 40.94 -0.27 -24.77
CA THR A 612 39.98 0.78 -25.15
C THR A 612 38.72 0.11 -25.67
N ILE A 613 37.58 0.41 -25.07
CA ILE A 613 36.25 0.01 -25.54
C ILE A 613 35.65 1.19 -26.30
N HIS A 614 35.17 0.95 -27.52
CA HIS A 614 34.51 1.95 -28.36
C HIS A 614 32.99 1.82 -28.27
N ARG A 615 32.49 0.58 -28.36
CA ARG A 615 31.05 0.31 -28.42
C ARG A 615 30.74 -1.13 -28.03
N VAL A 616 29.60 -1.33 -27.38
CA VAL A 616 28.97 -2.64 -27.21
C VAL A 616 27.66 -2.63 -27.98
N SER A 617 27.45 -3.59 -28.87
CA SER A 617 26.21 -3.74 -29.63
C SER A 617 25.51 -5.03 -29.21
N LEU A 618 24.19 -4.98 -29.12
CA LEU A 618 23.32 -6.13 -28.90
C LEU A 618 22.40 -6.26 -30.12
N GLN A 619 22.28 -7.44 -30.70
CA GLN A 619 21.42 -7.72 -31.85
C GLN A 619 20.53 -8.93 -31.56
N ARG A 620 19.22 -8.80 -31.77
CA ARG A 620 18.28 -9.93 -31.75
C ARG A 620 18.31 -10.65 -33.10
N LEU A 621 18.48 -11.97 -33.07
CA LEU A 621 18.68 -12.83 -34.25
C LEU A 621 17.36 -13.40 -34.80
#